data_AF-U1SAK4-F1
#
_entry.id   AF-U1SAK4-F1
#
_cell.length_a   1.000
_cell.length_b   1.000
_cell.length_c   1.000
_cell.angle_alpha   90.00
_cell.angle_beta   90.00
_cell.angle_gamma   90.00
#
_symmetry.space_group_name_H-M   'P 1'
#
loop_
_entity.id
_entity.type
_entity.pdbx_description
1 polymer ?
#
loop_
_entity_poly.entity_id
_entity_poly.type
_entity_poly.pdbx_seq_one_letter_code
_entity_poly.pdbx_strand_id
1 'polypeptide(L)'
;MSNDDLRWSPPDGTQPLPSGESGDETAGHMGFAPLPDLAPLPDIEELLRFAPPTSDDEAVAGQADTGTSEAGVPGSDVAPHPSVDPLPDIGELLRFAPPTSDDEAVAGQAETEAAPTAPGPTIQAPASSPAEDAGEHESITHGHAPEPHEDSGESVTPVKKHLRLILIACACVVAIVIGTSFFRSFSQQAGEPVREPGYRGTALNTHSLSPEWASGIAVAWTIPIDPKRFIFAPHVHAEGSTLYLAFFDRATTSRGRSVTVMAYDVSGTEPRLLWKTNAETSTHTYKTFTPQFVWDDDLLFFRDLVIDKATGTITQAPWGEAYPMGVSEGIVVTCLTDGHCTGWSQDSGGWTEVWKATTVKQSFYGLGHMDYTTPDSALIGSGEQASILIVPGYDEVPQLLNVHTGELTNLGDPYDDTSSYDLDQASDGVIVAPWLKTKYAYDSVGGIRGTFSQNRYGTQPTRDGGAPTLAQLSDFFTKDKTASWTTGVVEITGNDCATLELTLTSDASTRTVSVPDNIRPYQTDSCIFLVKDVRASADGSAMYIRDFPLAPKGSYFFNTATNKNFNSAELDAAESHTWVFDDMLIGTSKTGVTAFVPASS
;
A
#
# COMPACT_ATOMS: atom_id res chain seq x y z
N MET A 1 -43.56 -7.71 -21.40
CA MET A 1 -45.02 -7.45 -21.47
C MET A 1 -45.67 -8.61 -20.72
N SER A 2 -46.43 -8.46 -19.63
CA SER A 2 -47.35 -7.42 -19.19
C SER A 2 -47.38 -7.33 -17.66
N ASN A 3 -47.67 -6.12 -17.16
CA ASN A 3 -48.15 -5.83 -15.81
C ASN A 3 -49.56 -6.41 -15.57
N ASP A 4 -49.87 -6.68 -14.30
CA ASP A 4 -50.98 -6.08 -13.50
C ASP A 4 -51.23 -6.97 -12.26
N ASP A 5 -50.91 -6.55 -11.03
CA ASP A 5 -51.64 -5.67 -10.10
C ASP A 5 -52.69 -6.41 -9.24
N LEU A 6 -52.58 -6.26 -7.90
CA LEU A 6 -53.67 -5.89 -6.95
C LEU A 6 -53.41 -6.32 -5.48
N ARG A 7 -53.15 -5.29 -4.66
CA ARG A 7 -53.80 -4.92 -3.37
C ARG A 7 -53.76 -5.82 -2.12
N TRP A 8 -53.25 -5.23 -1.02
CA TRP A 8 -53.88 -5.28 0.30
C TRP A 8 -53.65 -3.97 1.08
N SER A 9 -54.69 -3.49 1.79
CA SER A 9 -54.80 -2.19 2.48
C SER A 9 -54.56 -2.28 4.02
N PRO A 10 -54.22 -1.18 4.72
CA PRO A 10 -54.09 -1.12 6.20
C PRO A 10 -55.38 -0.59 6.89
N PRO A 11 -55.55 -0.75 8.22
CA PRO A 11 -56.72 -0.22 8.93
C PRO A 11 -56.49 1.15 9.60
N ASP A 12 -57.57 1.93 9.63
CA ASP A 12 -57.76 3.30 10.11
C ASP A 12 -57.72 3.51 11.64
N GLY A 13 -57.45 4.75 12.07
CA GLY A 13 -57.69 5.21 13.43
C GLY A 13 -57.31 6.66 13.78
N THR A 14 -58.10 7.63 13.30
CA THR A 14 -58.44 8.95 13.89
C THR A 14 -57.39 10.10 14.03
N GLN A 15 -57.69 11.19 13.30
CA GLN A 15 -57.14 12.56 13.26
C GLN A 15 -57.73 13.48 14.40
N PRO A 16 -57.30 14.77 14.63
CA PRO A 16 -56.99 15.78 13.61
C PRO A 16 -55.88 16.84 13.87
N LEU A 17 -55.46 17.46 12.76
CA LEU A 17 -54.72 18.73 12.66
C LEU A 17 -55.66 19.94 12.79
N PRO A 18 -55.10 21.15 12.93
CA PRO A 18 -55.36 22.21 11.94
C PRO A 18 -54.07 22.96 11.55
N SER A 19 -53.93 23.82 10.55
CA SER A 19 -54.56 24.18 9.26
C SER A 19 -53.89 25.52 8.87
N GLY A 20 -53.58 25.74 7.60
CA GLY A 20 -53.15 27.03 7.03
C GLY A 20 -52.19 26.80 5.83
N GLU A 21 -52.69 26.49 4.63
CA GLU A 21 -53.22 27.40 3.58
C GLU A 21 -52.09 28.19 2.88
N SER A 22 -51.56 27.67 1.77
CA SER A 22 -51.95 27.85 0.34
C SER A 22 -51.35 29.09 -0.34
N GLY A 23 -50.76 28.89 -1.52
CA GLY A 23 -50.37 29.97 -2.44
C GLY A 23 -49.31 29.52 -3.46
N ASP A 24 -49.76 29.14 -4.64
CA ASP A 24 -48.95 28.81 -5.83
C ASP A 24 -48.72 30.05 -6.71
N GLU A 25 -47.72 29.97 -7.59
CA GLU A 25 -47.39 30.82 -8.76
C GLU A 25 -46.89 32.27 -8.54
N THR A 26 -45.63 32.56 -8.90
CA THR A 26 -45.28 33.31 -10.12
C THR A 26 -43.76 33.54 -10.26
N ALA A 27 -43.24 33.31 -11.47
CA ALA A 27 -41.89 33.70 -11.88
C ALA A 27 -41.79 35.22 -12.07
N GLY A 28 -40.73 35.84 -11.55
CA GLY A 28 -40.46 37.27 -11.73
C GLY A 28 -39.24 37.81 -10.96
N HIS A 29 -38.08 37.73 -11.62
CA HIS A 29 -37.01 38.75 -11.71
C HIS A 29 -36.67 39.69 -10.51
N MET A 30 -35.36 39.67 -10.18
CA MET A 30 -34.49 40.72 -9.61
C MET A 30 -34.22 40.76 -8.09
N GLY A 31 -32.92 40.72 -7.77
CA GLY A 31 -32.38 41.19 -6.50
C GLY A 31 -30.94 40.74 -6.23
N PHE A 32 -29.99 41.08 -7.09
CA PHE A 32 -28.56 40.98 -6.75
C PHE A 32 -28.26 41.87 -5.53
N ALA A 33 -27.75 41.28 -4.46
CA ALA A 33 -27.13 42.02 -3.36
C ALA A 33 -25.73 42.50 -3.78
N PRO A 34 -25.29 43.71 -3.39
CA PRO A 34 -24.02 44.27 -3.84
C PRO A 34 -22.83 43.57 -3.17
N LEU A 35 -21.78 43.33 -3.95
CA LEU A 35 -20.46 42.93 -3.46
C LEU A 35 -19.91 43.96 -2.46
N PRO A 36 -19.21 43.54 -1.40
CA PRO A 36 -18.44 44.46 -0.57
C PRO A 36 -17.26 45.07 -1.35
N ASP A 37 -17.09 46.37 -1.18
CA ASP A 37 -16.06 47.22 -1.77
C ASP A 37 -14.64 46.69 -1.48
N LEU A 38 -13.82 46.58 -2.51
CA LEU A 38 -12.41 46.22 -2.42
C LEU A 38 -11.63 47.39 -1.82
N ALA A 39 -10.89 47.13 -0.74
CA ALA A 39 -9.91 48.07 -0.21
C ALA A 39 -8.80 48.33 -1.26
N PRO A 40 -8.29 49.57 -1.40
CA PRO A 40 -7.23 49.86 -2.36
C PRO A 40 -5.91 49.21 -1.92
N LEU A 41 -5.23 48.58 -2.88
CA LEU A 41 -3.89 48.00 -2.74
C LEU A 41 -2.87 49.05 -2.27
N PRO A 42 -1.93 48.72 -1.36
CA PRO A 42 -0.82 49.62 -1.02
C PRO A 42 0.23 49.70 -2.15
N ASP A 43 0.82 50.89 -2.30
CA ASP A 43 1.83 51.23 -3.32
C ASP A 43 3.13 50.42 -3.18
N ILE A 44 3.70 50.01 -4.32
CA ILE A 44 4.88 49.13 -4.45
C ILE A 44 6.22 49.81 -4.05
N GLU A 45 6.24 51.10 -3.70
CA GLU A 45 7.47 51.80 -3.28
C GLU A 45 7.80 51.73 -1.78
N GLU A 46 6.93 51.13 -0.94
CA GLU A 46 7.22 50.96 0.51
C GLU A 46 7.86 49.60 0.84
N LEU A 47 7.87 48.64 -0.10
CA LEU A 47 8.42 47.29 0.10
C LEU A 47 9.94 47.17 -0.05
N LEU A 48 10.65 48.24 -0.44
CA LEU A 48 12.11 48.22 -0.68
C LEU A 48 12.95 48.89 0.41
N ARG A 49 12.39 49.21 1.60
CA ARG A 49 13.13 49.96 2.64
C ARG A 49 13.73 49.16 3.79
N PHE A 50 13.62 47.85 3.82
CA PHE A 50 14.20 47.06 4.92
C PHE A 50 14.94 45.81 4.42
N ALA A 51 16.13 46.03 3.87
CA ALA A 51 17.16 45.00 3.82
C ALA A 51 18.10 45.18 5.03
N PRO A 52 18.30 44.17 5.90
CA PRO A 52 19.27 44.22 6.98
C PRO A 52 20.71 44.01 6.46
N PRO A 53 21.74 44.50 7.17
CA PRO A 53 23.13 44.48 6.71
C PRO A 53 23.76 43.08 6.80
N THR A 54 24.53 42.70 5.78
CA THR A 54 25.39 41.51 5.81
C THR A 54 26.61 41.79 6.67
N SER A 55 26.75 41.06 7.78
CA SER A 55 27.96 41.01 8.60
C SER A 55 28.87 39.87 8.14
N ASP A 56 30.15 40.20 8.01
CA ASP A 56 31.28 39.29 7.80
C ASP A 56 31.41 38.26 8.94
N ASP A 57 31.89 37.05 8.65
CA ASP A 57 33.18 36.58 9.19
C ASP A 57 33.63 35.22 8.60
N GLU A 58 34.90 35.21 8.18
CA GLU A 58 35.70 34.06 7.76
C GLU A 58 36.23 33.22 8.94
N ALA A 59 36.60 31.98 8.64
CA ALA A 59 37.77 31.30 9.21
C ALA A 59 38.46 30.61 8.01
N VAL A 60 39.77 30.65 7.75
CA VAL A 60 40.96 30.40 8.58
C VAL A 60 42.25 30.83 7.85
N ALA A 61 43.22 31.33 8.63
CA ALA A 61 44.69 31.32 8.48
C ALA A 61 45.43 32.33 7.56
N GLY A 62 46.33 33.09 8.20
CA GLY A 62 47.76 32.95 7.91
C GLY A 62 48.54 34.15 7.38
N GLN A 63 48.92 35.06 8.29
CA GLN A 63 50.28 35.62 8.45
C GLN A 63 50.87 36.67 7.46
N ALA A 64 51.30 37.77 8.09
CA ALA A 64 52.45 38.65 7.83
C ALA A 64 52.30 39.99 7.04
N ASP A 65 52.44 41.06 7.83
CA ASP A 65 53.26 42.28 7.67
C ASP A 65 52.94 43.41 6.65
N THR A 66 52.56 44.55 7.27
CA THR A 66 53.04 45.94 7.11
C THR A 66 53.02 46.64 5.74
N GLY A 67 52.38 47.83 5.70
CA GLY A 67 52.79 48.89 4.78
C GLY A 67 51.68 49.88 4.39
N THR A 68 51.86 51.14 4.79
CA THR A 68 51.01 52.31 4.56
C THR A 68 51.13 52.96 3.16
N SER A 69 50.05 53.64 2.75
CA SER A 69 49.97 54.92 1.99
C SER A 69 49.74 54.93 0.45
N GLU A 70 48.73 55.76 0.11
CA GLU A 70 48.58 56.72 -1.01
C GLU A 70 48.32 56.31 -2.48
N ALA A 71 47.17 56.83 -2.95
CA ALA A 71 46.92 57.58 -4.20
C ALA A 71 47.29 57.00 -5.58
N GLY A 72 46.27 56.86 -6.43
CA GLY A 72 46.43 56.75 -7.89
C GLY A 72 45.10 56.49 -8.62
N VAL A 73 44.66 57.44 -9.44
CA VAL A 73 43.51 57.42 -10.38
C VAL A 73 44.11 57.57 -11.80
N PRO A 74 43.41 57.31 -12.93
CA PRO A 74 42.53 56.22 -13.35
C PRO A 74 43.08 55.50 -14.62
N GLY A 75 42.47 54.38 -15.04
CA GLY A 75 42.78 53.76 -16.33
C GLY A 75 41.63 52.92 -16.87
N SER A 76 41.11 53.34 -18.01
CA SER A 76 40.19 52.68 -18.94
C SER A 76 40.37 51.16 -19.01
N ASP A 77 39.27 50.40 -18.99
CA ASP A 77 38.83 49.65 -20.18
C ASP A 77 37.45 49.00 -19.97
N VAL A 78 36.57 49.30 -20.92
CA VAL A 78 35.25 48.71 -21.11
C VAL A 78 35.42 47.38 -21.84
N ALA A 79 34.94 46.29 -21.22
CA ALA A 79 34.64 45.02 -21.87
C ALA A 79 33.41 44.40 -21.20
N PRO A 80 32.62 43.59 -21.93
CA PRO A 80 31.16 43.58 -21.83
C PRO A 80 30.61 42.61 -20.78
N HIS A 81 29.37 42.89 -20.35
CA HIS A 81 28.52 42.01 -19.55
C HIS A 81 28.56 40.55 -20.06
N PRO A 82 28.62 39.53 -19.19
CA PRO A 82 28.26 38.19 -19.58
C PRO A 82 26.76 38.16 -19.88
N SER A 83 26.44 37.93 -21.15
CA SER A 83 25.11 37.63 -21.63
C SER A 83 24.52 36.45 -20.86
N VAL A 84 23.25 36.57 -20.51
CA VAL A 84 22.39 35.47 -20.10
C VAL A 84 22.44 34.40 -21.20
N ASP A 85 22.86 33.19 -20.87
CA ASP A 85 22.85 32.06 -21.80
C ASP A 85 21.40 31.75 -22.23
N PRO A 86 21.10 31.66 -23.54
CA PRO A 86 19.82 31.16 -24.01
C PRO A 86 19.70 29.66 -23.71
N LEU A 87 18.49 29.23 -23.33
CA LEU A 87 18.11 27.81 -23.21
C LEU A 87 18.60 26.98 -24.42
N PRO A 88 19.18 25.78 -24.21
CA PRO A 88 19.65 24.95 -25.32
C PRO A 88 18.49 24.41 -26.17
N ASP A 89 18.75 24.38 -27.48
CA ASP A 89 17.86 23.92 -28.55
C ASP A 89 17.57 22.41 -28.46
N ILE A 90 16.30 22.03 -28.61
CA ILE A 90 15.77 20.64 -28.52
C ILE A 90 16.47 19.68 -29.52
N GLY A 91 17.15 20.21 -30.54
CA GLY A 91 17.96 19.42 -31.47
C GLY A 91 19.20 18.73 -30.88
N GLU A 92 19.70 19.14 -29.71
CA GLU A 92 20.89 18.50 -29.09
C GLU A 92 20.58 17.29 -28.19
N LEU A 93 19.31 17.08 -27.79
CA LEU A 93 18.87 15.96 -26.94
C LEU A 93 18.76 14.62 -27.68
N LEU A 94 18.93 14.59 -29.01
CA LEU A 94 18.85 13.37 -29.82
C LEU A 94 20.21 12.68 -30.07
N ARG A 95 21.33 13.21 -29.55
CA ARG A 95 22.66 12.58 -29.72
C ARG A 95 22.99 11.45 -28.73
N PHE A 96 22.11 11.16 -27.77
CA PHE A 96 22.31 10.07 -26.79
C PHE A 96 21.30 8.92 -26.91
N ALA A 97 20.56 8.84 -28.01
CA ALA A 97 19.78 7.65 -28.33
C ALA A 97 20.70 6.54 -28.89
N PRO A 98 20.64 5.30 -28.38
CA PRO A 98 21.36 4.17 -28.97
C PRO A 98 20.81 3.85 -30.37
N PRO A 99 21.63 3.41 -31.33
CA PRO A 99 21.19 3.18 -32.70
C PRO A 99 20.23 1.99 -32.77
N THR A 100 19.06 2.20 -33.36
CA THR A 100 18.16 1.14 -33.83
C THR A 100 18.82 0.45 -35.02
N SER A 101 19.18 -0.81 -34.87
CA SER A 101 19.69 -1.65 -35.95
C SER A 101 18.52 -2.11 -36.83
N ASP A 102 18.49 -1.67 -38.09
CA ASP A 102 18.04 -2.49 -39.21
C ASP A 102 18.80 -2.10 -40.49
N ASP A 103 19.33 -3.14 -41.14
CA ASP A 103 19.83 -3.29 -42.51
C ASP A 103 21.14 -2.60 -42.99
N GLU A 104 22.20 -3.40 -43.06
CA GLU A 104 23.18 -3.34 -44.17
C GLU A 104 23.29 -4.71 -44.87
N ALA A 105 23.17 -4.68 -46.19
CA ALA A 105 23.33 -5.81 -47.10
C ALA A 105 24.70 -5.77 -47.80
N VAL A 106 25.42 -6.91 -47.87
CA VAL A 106 26.34 -7.22 -48.99
C VAL A 106 26.43 -8.74 -49.27
N ALA A 107 25.91 -9.09 -50.45
CA ALA A 107 26.27 -10.11 -51.47
C ALA A 107 27.13 -11.36 -51.17
N GLY A 108 26.65 -12.52 -51.65
CA GLY A 108 27.47 -13.70 -51.98
C GLY A 108 26.74 -15.00 -52.40
N GLN A 109 26.30 -15.08 -53.66
CA GLN A 109 26.17 -16.27 -54.56
C GLN A 109 25.20 -17.47 -54.30
N ALA A 110 24.28 -17.65 -55.28
CA ALA A 110 23.90 -18.86 -56.07
C ALA A 110 23.49 -20.16 -55.32
N GLU A 111 22.46 -20.96 -55.66
CA GLU A 111 21.53 -21.20 -56.78
C GLU A 111 20.37 -22.05 -56.17
N THR A 112 19.08 -21.97 -56.53
CA THR A 112 18.48 -22.68 -57.68
C THR A 112 16.95 -22.43 -57.72
N GLU A 113 16.43 -22.09 -58.91
CA GLU A 113 15.09 -22.26 -59.55
C GLU A 113 13.82 -22.54 -58.71
N ALA A 114 12.60 -22.17 -59.09
CA ALA A 114 11.98 -21.30 -60.10
C ALA A 114 10.46 -21.27 -59.80
N ALA A 115 9.79 -20.15 -60.09
CA ALA A 115 8.34 -19.90 -59.93
C ALA A 115 7.49 -20.49 -61.11
N PRO A 116 6.26 -20.03 -61.46
CA PRO A 116 5.22 -19.20 -60.78
C PRO A 116 3.78 -19.80 -60.97
N THR A 117 2.67 -19.24 -60.45
CA THR A 117 1.87 -18.18 -61.10
C THR A 117 0.65 -17.80 -60.23
N ALA A 118 0.45 -16.50 -60.02
CA ALA A 118 -0.65 -15.81 -59.32
C ALA A 118 -1.89 -15.63 -60.28
N PRO A 119 -2.98 -14.85 -60.02
CA PRO A 119 -3.09 -13.57 -59.27
C PRO A 119 -4.32 -13.41 -58.32
N GLY A 120 -4.29 -12.34 -57.48
CA GLY A 120 -5.37 -11.89 -56.56
C GLY A 120 -6.58 -11.24 -57.28
N PRO A 121 -7.42 -10.34 -56.67
CA PRO A 121 -7.21 -9.53 -55.44
C PRO A 121 -8.43 -9.29 -54.47
N THR A 122 -8.10 -8.78 -53.27
CA THR A 122 -8.69 -7.71 -52.38
C THR A 122 -10.20 -7.58 -51.97
N ILE A 123 -10.40 -7.23 -50.67
CA ILE A 123 -11.29 -6.21 -50.01
C ILE A 123 -12.29 -6.74 -48.92
N GLN A 124 -12.06 -6.28 -47.68
CA GLN A 124 -12.93 -5.82 -46.55
C GLN A 124 -14.26 -6.50 -46.08
N ALA A 125 -14.45 -6.44 -44.75
CA ALA A 125 -15.63 -6.67 -43.87
C ALA A 125 -16.86 -5.76 -44.21
N PRO A 126 -18.09 -5.81 -43.58
CA PRO A 126 -18.45 -6.20 -42.19
C PRO A 126 -19.88 -6.79 -41.90
N ALA A 127 -20.15 -7.05 -40.60
CA ALA A 127 -21.38 -7.01 -39.76
C ALA A 127 -22.81 -7.34 -40.27
N SER A 128 -23.61 -8.07 -39.46
CA SER A 128 -24.96 -7.67 -38.90
C SER A 128 -25.76 -8.84 -38.28
N SER A 129 -26.58 -8.52 -37.25
CA SER A 129 -27.52 -9.39 -36.52
C SER A 129 -29.00 -9.24 -37.04
N PRO A 130 -30.08 -9.80 -36.43
CA PRO A 130 -31.10 -10.59 -37.15
C PRO A 130 -32.58 -10.13 -36.99
N ALA A 131 -33.50 -10.81 -37.69
CA ALA A 131 -34.98 -10.93 -37.50
C ALA A 131 -35.58 -11.64 -38.76
N GLU A 132 -36.75 -12.26 -38.85
CA GLU A 132 -37.69 -13.06 -38.02
C GLU A 132 -38.76 -13.60 -39.02
N ASP A 133 -39.67 -14.49 -38.55
CA ASP A 133 -41.00 -14.83 -39.13
C ASP A 133 -41.05 -15.87 -40.31
N ALA A 134 -42.04 -16.76 -40.50
CA ALA A 134 -43.39 -16.92 -39.95
C ALA A 134 -43.98 -18.33 -40.26
N GLY A 135 -45.04 -18.72 -39.53
CA GLY A 135 -46.16 -19.56 -40.00
C GLY A 135 -46.11 -21.07 -39.66
N GLU A 136 -47.18 -21.78 -39.24
CA GLU A 136 -48.63 -21.54 -39.22
C GLU A 136 -49.37 -22.54 -38.28
N HIS A 137 -50.48 -22.05 -37.68
CA HIS A 137 -51.82 -22.66 -37.41
C HIS A 137 -51.97 -24.09 -36.81
N GLU A 138 -52.49 -24.22 -35.58
CA GLU A 138 -53.92 -24.39 -35.17
C GLU A 138 -54.43 -25.85 -35.34
N SER A 139 -55.18 -26.53 -34.43
CA SER A 139 -56.08 -26.08 -33.37
C SER A 139 -56.70 -27.27 -32.59
N ILE A 140 -57.25 -26.98 -31.38
CA ILE A 140 -58.37 -27.62 -30.64
C ILE A 140 -58.12 -28.98 -29.91
N THR A 141 -58.52 -29.29 -28.66
CA THR A 141 -59.02 -28.62 -27.44
C THR A 141 -59.42 -29.72 -26.42
N HIS A 142 -59.23 -29.47 -25.10
CA HIS A 142 -59.79 -30.14 -23.88
C HIS A 142 -59.53 -31.65 -23.67
N GLY A 143 -59.22 -32.19 -22.48
CA GLY A 143 -59.07 -31.66 -21.13
C GLY A 143 -58.84 -32.82 -20.13
N HIS A 144 -58.36 -32.45 -18.93
CA HIS A 144 -58.39 -33.17 -17.63
C HIS A 144 -57.69 -34.53 -17.44
N ALA A 145 -56.96 -34.59 -16.32
CA ALA A 145 -56.18 -35.70 -15.77
C ALA A 145 -57.03 -36.96 -15.47
N PRO A 146 -56.42 -38.16 -15.38
CA PRO A 146 -55.78 -38.57 -14.11
C PRO A 146 -54.51 -39.43 -14.25
N GLU A 147 -53.68 -39.47 -13.20
CA GLU A 147 -52.70 -40.55 -12.97
C GLU A 147 -53.41 -41.90 -12.84
N PRO A 148 -52.72 -43.00 -13.19
CA PRO A 148 -52.45 -43.99 -12.14
C PRO A 148 -51.07 -44.67 -12.19
N HIS A 149 -50.71 -45.11 -11.00
CA HIS A 149 -49.70 -46.06 -10.53
C HIS A 149 -49.25 -47.23 -11.45
N GLU A 150 -47.96 -47.53 -11.28
CA GLU A 150 -47.29 -48.84 -11.13
C GLU A 150 -47.28 -49.89 -12.27
N ASP A 151 -46.07 -50.03 -12.83
CA ASP A 151 -45.17 -51.19 -12.67
C ASP A 151 -44.69 -51.87 -13.96
N SER A 152 -43.43 -52.32 -13.87
CA SER A 152 -42.78 -53.38 -14.64
C SER A 152 -42.23 -53.09 -16.05
N GLY A 153 -40.93 -52.78 -16.06
CA GLY A 153 -39.94 -53.66 -16.71
C GLY A 153 -39.61 -53.43 -18.19
N GLU A 154 -38.48 -52.76 -18.45
CA GLU A 154 -37.79 -52.87 -19.75
C GLU A 154 -36.32 -53.24 -19.54
N SER A 155 -35.98 -54.44 -19.98
CA SER A 155 -34.67 -55.07 -20.00
C SER A 155 -33.65 -54.28 -20.83
N VAL A 156 -32.58 -53.79 -20.20
CA VAL A 156 -31.43 -53.19 -20.90
C VAL A 156 -30.48 -54.29 -21.35
N THR A 157 -30.32 -54.42 -22.66
CA THR A 157 -29.44 -55.38 -23.33
C THR A 157 -27.96 -55.23 -22.93
N PRO A 158 -27.17 -56.33 -22.93
CA PRO A 158 -25.86 -56.41 -22.27
C PRO A 158 -24.78 -55.47 -22.82
N VAL A 159 -24.95 -54.95 -24.05
CA VAL A 159 -23.98 -54.06 -24.70
C VAL A 159 -23.99 -52.64 -24.09
N LYS A 160 -25.15 -52.14 -23.65
CA LYS A 160 -25.26 -50.82 -22.99
C LYS A 160 -24.70 -50.82 -21.57
N LYS A 161 -24.70 -51.98 -20.89
CA LYS A 161 -24.11 -52.15 -19.55
C LYS A 161 -22.58 -52.11 -19.61
N HIS A 162 -21.97 -52.72 -20.63
CA HIS A 162 -20.52 -52.66 -20.84
C HIS A 162 -20.02 -51.26 -21.18
N LEU A 163 -20.75 -50.49 -22.00
CA LEU A 163 -20.39 -49.11 -22.31
C LEU A 163 -20.47 -48.18 -21.08
N ARG A 164 -21.50 -48.35 -20.23
CA ARG A 164 -21.60 -47.61 -18.96
C ARG A 164 -20.49 -47.99 -17.98
N LEU A 165 -20.12 -49.27 -17.89
CA LEU A 165 -19.01 -49.72 -17.05
C LEU A 165 -17.66 -49.16 -17.50
N ILE A 166 -17.42 -49.07 -18.82
CA ILE A 166 -16.19 -48.48 -19.37
C ILE A 166 -16.14 -46.97 -19.10
N LEU A 167 -17.26 -46.25 -19.25
CA LEU A 167 -17.31 -44.82 -18.93
C LEU A 167 -17.08 -44.53 -17.43
N ILE A 168 -17.63 -45.37 -16.54
CA ILE A 168 -17.37 -45.26 -15.10
C ILE A 168 -15.91 -45.57 -14.79
N ALA A 169 -15.31 -46.60 -15.41
CA ALA A 169 -13.90 -46.92 -15.24
C ALA A 169 -12.98 -45.78 -15.72
N CYS A 170 -13.26 -45.17 -16.87
CA CYS A 170 -12.51 -44.01 -17.36
C CYS A 170 -12.68 -42.79 -16.45
N ALA A 171 -13.88 -42.53 -15.94
CA ALA A 171 -14.12 -41.45 -14.98
C ALA A 171 -13.36 -41.68 -13.66
N CYS A 172 -13.29 -42.93 -13.17
CA CYS A 172 -12.50 -43.28 -12.01
C CYS A 172 -10.99 -43.13 -12.26
N VAL A 173 -10.49 -43.50 -13.44
CA VAL A 173 -9.06 -43.32 -13.77
C VAL A 173 -8.72 -41.82 -13.89
N VAL A 174 -9.57 -41.00 -14.50
CA VAL A 174 -9.39 -39.55 -14.56
C VAL A 174 -9.46 -38.94 -13.15
N ALA A 175 -10.38 -39.38 -12.30
CA ALA A 175 -10.44 -38.94 -10.90
C ALA A 175 -9.21 -39.40 -10.07
N ILE A 176 -8.65 -40.58 -10.36
CA ILE A 176 -7.41 -41.06 -9.73
C ILE A 176 -6.19 -40.30 -10.28
N VAL A 177 -6.16 -39.92 -11.55
CA VAL A 177 -5.07 -39.12 -12.15
C VAL A 177 -5.13 -37.66 -11.66
N ILE A 178 -6.33 -37.08 -11.54
CA ILE A 178 -6.54 -35.76 -10.93
C ILE A 178 -6.23 -35.84 -9.43
N GLY A 179 -6.73 -36.85 -8.73
CA GLY A 179 -6.42 -37.09 -7.32
C GLY A 179 -4.92 -37.28 -7.08
N THR A 180 -4.24 -38.09 -7.89
CA THR A 180 -2.78 -38.28 -7.78
C THR A 180 -1.98 -37.10 -8.30
N SER A 181 -2.53 -36.19 -9.12
CA SER A 181 -1.89 -34.91 -9.46
C SER A 181 -2.07 -33.86 -8.36
N PHE A 182 -3.20 -33.87 -7.65
CA PHE A 182 -3.39 -33.09 -6.43
C PHE A 182 -2.62 -33.65 -5.22
N PHE A 183 -2.25 -34.94 -5.24
CA PHE A 183 -1.45 -35.59 -4.20
C PHE A 183 0.03 -35.84 -4.56
N ARG A 184 0.53 -35.42 -5.73
CA ARG A 184 1.95 -35.58 -6.14
C ARG A 184 2.81 -34.31 -6.02
N SER A 185 2.27 -33.20 -5.54
CA SER A 185 3.08 -32.04 -5.13
C SER A 185 3.39 -32.00 -3.63
N PHE A 186 2.89 -32.96 -2.85
CA PHE A 186 3.31 -33.15 -1.45
C PHE A 186 4.30 -34.30 -1.35
N SER A 187 5.56 -33.98 -1.61
CA SER A 187 6.68 -34.82 -1.17
C SER A 187 7.83 -33.91 -0.76
N GLN A 188 7.75 -33.40 0.47
CA GLN A 188 8.90 -33.27 1.37
C GLN A 188 8.43 -33.48 2.83
N GLN A 189 9.11 -34.45 3.46
CA GLN A 189 9.11 -34.94 4.85
C GLN A 189 7.79 -35.14 5.62
N ALA A 190 7.27 -36.38 5.55
CA ALA A 190 6.80 -37.04 6.76
C ALA A 190 8.04 -37.55 7.54
N GLY A 191 8.29 -37.03 8.75
CA GLY A 191 9.31 -37.60 9.63
C GLY A 191 10.14 -36.66 10.53
N GLU A 192 9.71 -35.43 10.84
CA GLU A 192 10.21 -34.72 12.03
C GLU A 192 9.22 -34.88 13.19
N PRO A 193 9.70 -34.98 14.45
CA PRO A 193 8.80 -34.97 15.59
C PRO A 193 7.95 -33.71 15.52
N VAL A 194 6.62 -33.87 15.67
CA VAL A 194 5.70 -32.74 15.80
C VAL A 194 6.21 -31.89 16.96
N ARG A 195 6.72 -30.70 16.63
CA ARG A 195 7.14 -29.71 17.62
C ARG A 195 6.03 -29.53 18.64
N GLU A 196 6.39 -29.55 19.92
CA GLU A 196 5.42 -29.20 20.95
C GLU A 196 4.94 -27.76 20.74
N PRO A 197 3.63 -27.50 20.69
CA PRO A 197 3.11 -26.15 20.50
C PRO A 197 3.71 -25.14 21.50
N GLY A 198 3.85 -23.92 21.03
CA GLY A 198 4.22 -22.75 21.82
C GLY A 198 5.55 -22.12 21.46
N TYR A 199 5.72 -20.87 21.89
CA TYR A 199 6.92 -20.08 21.64
C TYR A 199 8.02 -20.37 22.67
N ARG A 200 9.24 -20.58 22.18
CA ARG A 200 10.43 -20.89 22.98
C ARG A 200 11.67 -20.11 22.52
N GLY A 201 11.45 -19.09 21.67
CA GLY A 201 12.49 -18.24 21.14
C GLY A 201 13.02 -17.23 22.16
N THR A 202 13.75 -16.26 21.66
CA THR A 202 14.57 -15.35 22.48
C THR A 202 13.83 -14.11 22.97
N ALA A 203 12.67 -13.81 22.40
CA ALA A 203 11.91 -12.57 22.59
C ALA A 203 12.74 -11.30 22.32
N LEU A 204 13.71 -11.39 21.40
CA LEU A 204 14.56 -10.28 20.98
C LEU A 204 14.01 -9.62 19.73
N ASN A 205 14.00 -8.30 19.70
CA ASN A 205 13.68 -7.51 18.53
C ASN A 205 14.86 -6.58 18.23
N THR A 206 15.80 -7.06 17.44
CA THR A 206 16.88 -6.25 16.84
C THR A 206 16.45 -5.67 15.49
N HIS A 207 15.22 -5.95 15.08
CA HIS A 207 14.59 -5.67 13.79
C HIS A 207 15.11 -6.53 12.63
N SER A 208 16.34 -7.06 12.69
CA SER A 208 16.88 -8.05 11.74
C SER A 208 16.20 -9.41 11.83
N LEU A 209 16.08 -10.12 10.70
CA LEU A 209 15.50 -11.46 10.69
C LEU A 209 16.42 -12.47 11.41
N SER A 210 15.87 -13.33 12.27
CA SER A 210 16.64 -14.43 12.86
C SER A 210 17.16 -15.40 11.78
N PRO A 211 18.46 -15.78 11.79
CA PRO A 211 18.99 -16.85 10.93
C PRO A 211 18.24 -18.18 11.07
N GLU A 212 17.60 -18.44 12.22
CA GLU A 212 16.89 -19.68 12.49
C GLU A 212 15.74 -19.91 11.50
N TRP A 213 15.17 -18.86 10.91
CA TRP A 213 14.13 -18.96 9.87
C TRP A 213 14.57 -19.78 8.66
N ALA A 214 15.87 -19.95 8.45
CA ALA A 214 16.43 -20.86 7.45
C ALA A 214 16.05 -22.34 7.70
N SER A 215 15.62 -22.70 8.91
CA SER A 215 15.11 -24.04 9.27
C SER A 215 13.70 -24.32 8.78
N GLY A 216 12.95 -23.29 8.37
CA GLY A 216 11.54 -23.38 7.99
C GLY A 216 10.63 -22.68 8.97
N ILE A 217 9.32 -22.90 8.81
CA ILE A 217 8.26 -22.19 9.54
C ILE A 217 7.47 -23.19 10.39
N ALA A 218 7.15 -22.81 11.61
CA ALA A 218 6.20 -23.50 12.46
C ALA A 218 5.20 -22.51 13.06
N VAL A 219 4.05 -23.04 13.49
CA VAL A 219 3.07 -22.28 14.26
C VAL A 219 3.35 -22.51 15.75
N ALA A 220 3.62 -21.43 16.48
CA ALA A 220 3.75 -21.49 17.93
C ALA A 220 2.37 -21.62 18.58
N TRP A 221 1.45 -20.72 18.24
CA TRP A 221 0.11 -20.69 18.79
C TRP A 221 -0.84 -19.92 17.86
N THR A 222 -2.15 -20.12 18.08
CA THR A 222 -3.21 -19.37 17.40
C THR A 222 -4.25 -18.95 18.43
N ILE A 223 -4.57 -17.65 18.47
CA ILE A 223 -5.76 -17.13 19.16
C ILE A 223 -6.93 -17.25 18.17
N PRO A 224 -7.90 -18.13 18.42
CA PRO A 224 -9.02 -18.32 17.50
C PRO A 224 -9.93 -17.09 17.51
N ILE A 225 -10.36 -16.67 16.33
CA ILE A 225 -11.35 -15.61 16.14
C ILE A 225 -12.67 -16.27 15.77
N ASP A 226 -13.72 -16.01 16.55
CA ASP A 226 -15.06 -16.47 16.19
C ASP A 226 -15.59 -15.63 15.02
N PRO A 227 -15.75 -16.21 13.80
CA PRO A 227 -16.25 -15.46 12.66
C PRO A 227 -17.70 -15.01 12.85
N LYS A 228 -18.45 -15.58 13.80
CA LYS A 228 -19.78 -15.07 14.18
C LYS A 228 -19.69 -13.79 15.00
N ARG A 229 -18.59 -13.56 15.70
CA ARG A 229 -18.36 -12.39 16.52
C ARG A 229 -17.64 -11.27 15.79
N PHE A 230 -16.76 -11.56 14.84
CA PHE A 230 -15.94 -10.54 14.16
C PHE A 230 -16.09 -10.62 12.64
N ILE A 231 -16.02 -9.47 11.96
CA ILE A 231 -16.21 -9.39 10.49
C ILE A 231 -14.87 -9.42 9.74
N PHE A 232 -13.84 -8.80 10.31
CA PHE A 232 -12.55 -8.57 9.69
C PHE A 232 -11.42 -9.16 10.56
N ALA A 233 -10.25 -9.36 9.96
CA ALA A 233 -9.04 -9.56 10.73
C ALA A 233 -8.84 -8.35 11.67
N PRO A 234 -8.33 -8.55 12.89
CA PRO A 234 -8.05 -7.46 13.80
C PRO A 234 -6.98 -6.54 13.23
N HIS A 235 -7.07 -5.26 13.60
CA HIS A 235 -5.91 -4.38 13.49
C HIS A 235 -4.91 -4.75 14.58
N VAL A 236 -3.62 -4.66 14.24
CA VAL A 236 -2.53 -5.10 15.09
C VAL A 236 -1.52 -3.98 15.25
N HIS A 237 -1.03 -3.84 16.47
CA HIS A 237 0.18 -3.09 16.78
C HIS A 237 1.00 -3.88 17.79
N ALA A 238 2.32 -3.86 17.68
CA ALA A 238 3.22 -4.57 18.57
C ALA A 238 4.26 -3.60 19.14
N GLU A 239 4.47 -3.67 20.45
CA GLU A 239 5.48 -2.89 21.15
C GLU A 239 6.17 -3.77 22.20
N GLY A 240 7.47 -3.99 22.02
CA GLY A 240 8.21 -4.96 22.81
C GLY A 240 7.54 -6.34 22.74
N SER A 241 7.19 -6.91 23.91
CA SER A 241 6.48 -8.18 24.00
C SER A 241 4.95 -8.06 24.04
N THR A 242 4.41 -6.85 23.88
CA THR A 242 2.96 -6.62 23.98
C THR A 242 2.35 -6.51 22.59
N LEU A 243 1.35 -7.34 22.34
CA LEU A 243 0.54 -7.34 21.13
C LEU A 243 -0.82 -6.70 21.42
N TYR A 244 -1.09 -5.56 20.78
CA TYR A 244 -2.36 -4.86 20.85
C TYR A 244 -3.23 -5.22 19.66
N LEU A 245 -4.49 -5.56 19.91
CA LEU A 245 -5.45 -5.99 18.92
C LEU A 245 -6.72 -5.18 19.02
N ALA A 246 -7.21 -4.64 17.91
CA ALA A 246 -8.53 -4.02 17.82
C ALA A 246 -9.42 -4.79 16.84
N PHE A 247 -10.54 -5.29 17.37
CA PHE A 247 -11.53 -6.05 16.62
C PHE A 247 -12.80 -5.25 16.43
N PHE A 248 -13.33 -5.20 15.21
CA PHE A 248 -14.72 -4.76 15.02
C PHE A 248 -15.66 -5.91 15.29
N ASP A 249 -16.54 -5.71 16.27
CA ASP A 249 -17.59 -6.67 16.54
C ASP A 249 -18.57 -6.73 15.37
N ARG A 250 -19.09 -7.92 15.12
CA ARG A 250 -20.07 -8.17 14.08
C ARG A 250 -21.35 -7.45 14.45
N ALA A 251 -21.59 -6.39 13.70
CA ALA A 251 -22.80 -5.62 13.81
C ALA A 251 -24.00 -6.45 13.35
N THR A 252 -25.08 -6.42 14.12
CA THR A 252 -26.39 -6.95 13.70
C THR A 252 -27.09 -6.04 12.70
N THR A 253 -26.52 -4.84 12.46
CA THR A 253 -27.01 -3.83 11.51
C THR A 253 -25.83 -3.27 10.71
N SER A 254 -26.07 -2.60 9.57
CA SER A 254 -25.01 -2.00 8.73
C SER A 254 -24.27 -0.82 9.38
N ARG A 255 -24.59 -0.45 10.63
CA ARG A 255 -24.02 0.70 11.36
C ARG A 255 -23.20 0.33 12.60
N GLY A 256 -22.57 -0.85 12.60
CA GLY A 256 -21.69 -1.29 13.69
C GLY A 256 -20.64 -0.26 14.08
N ARG A 257 -20.56 0.00 15.39
CA ARG A 257 -19.57 0.88 16.02
C ARG A 257 -18.80 0.20 17.15
N SER A 258 -19.25 -0.98 17.57
CA SER A 258 -18.65 -1.74 18.66
C SER A 258 -17.28 -2.27 18.27
N VAL A 259 -16.31 -2.01 19.15
CA VAL A 259 -14.94 -2.46 19.03
C VAL A 259 -14.56 -3.17 20.32
N THR A 260 -13.88 -4.31 20.19
CA THR A 260 -13.21 -4.96 21.30
C THR A 260 -11.71 -4.76 21.14
N VAL A 261 -11.05 -4.11 22.09
CA VAL A 261 -9.58 -3.99 22.14
C VAL A 261 -9.00 -4.92 23.19
N MET A 262 -7.83 -5.49 22.90
CA MET A 262 -7.13 -6.42 23.78
C MET A 262 -5.63 -6.18 23.72
N ALA A 263 -4.94 -6.49 24.82
CA ALA A 263 -3.49 -6.64 24.83
C ALA A 263 -3.10 -8.03 25.32
N TYR A 264 -2.08 -8.60 24.69
CA TYR A 264 -1.47 -9.86 25.07
C TYR A 264 0.02 -9.68 25.28
N ASP A 265 0.57 -10.32 26.31
CA ASP A 265 2.00 -10.58 26.40
C ASP A 265 2.31 -11.87 25.64
N VAL A 266 3.19 -11.76 24.65
CA VAL A 266 3.52 -12.84 23.72
C VAL A 266 4.94 -13.38 23.87
N SER A 267 5.64 -12.99 24.94
CA SER A 267 7.00 -13.47 25.24
C SER A 267 7.05 -14.92 25.75
N GLY A 268 5.92 -15.44 26.24
CA GLY A 268 5.81 -16.79 26.80
C GLY A 268 5.43 -17.85 25.76
N THR A 269 5.34 -19.10 26.22
CA THR A 269 4.98 -20.25 25.39
C THR A 269 3.60 -20.13 24.75
N GLU A 270 2.65 -19.51 25.45
CA GLU A 270 1.34 -19.16 24.94
C GLU A 270 1.07 -17.67 25.19
N PRO A 271 0.22 -17.02 24.37
CA PRO A 271 -0.10 -15.62 24.54
C PRO A 271 -0.94 -15.42 25.80
N ARG A 272 -0.52 -14.51 26.67
CA ARG A 272 -1.20 -14.22 27.93
C ARG A 272 -1.99 -12.92 27.83
N LEU A 273 -3.31 -13.00 27.93
CA LEU A 273 -4.18 -11.82 27.96
C LEU A 273 -3.79 -10.91 29.14
N LEU A 274 -3.49 -9.65 28.85
CA LEU A 274 -3.21 -8.61 29.84
C LEU A 274 -4.50 -7.91 30.25
N TRP A 275 -5.24 -7.42 29.25
CA TRP A 275 -6.52 -6.74 29.44
C TRP A 275 -7.38 -6.88 28.19
N LYS A 276 -8.69 -6.65 28.38
CA LYS A 276 -9.70 -6.65 27.34
C LYS A 276 -10.77 -5.63 27.67
N THR A 277 -11.06 -4.75 26.73
CA THR A 277 -12.04 -3.68 26.90
C THR A 277 -12.94 -3.61 25.67
N ASN A 278 -14.25 -3.45 25.88
CA ASN A 278 -15.19 -3.18 24.79
C ASN A 278 -15.50 -1.68 24.79
N ALA A 279 -15.60 -1.09 23.62
CA ALA A 279 -15.89 0.33 23.41
C ALA A 279 -16.75 0.52 22.16
N GLU A 280 -17.17 1.76 21.93
CA GLU A 280 -17.82 2.17 20.68
C GLU A 280 -17.03 3.30 20.04
N THR A 281 -16.88 3.25 18.72
CA THR A 281 -16.21 4.30 17.93
C THR A 281 -17.24 5.09 17.14
N SER A 282 -16.98 6.35 16.82
CA SER A 282 -17.88 7.14 15.98
C SER A 282 -17.95 6.66 14.53
N THR A 283 -16.82 6.14 14.01
CA THR A 283 -16.66 5.64 12.64
C THR A 283 -17.30 4.27 12.40
N HIS A 284 -17.71 4.02 11.16
CA HIS A 284 -18.29 2.73 10.76
C HIS A 284 -17.21 1.67 10.49
N THR A 285 -17.51 0.42 10.85
CA THR A 285 -16.63 -0.77 10.71
C THR A 285 -15.96 -0.96 9.33
N TYR A 286 -16.57 -0.49 8.25
CA TYR A 286 -16.08 -0.71 6.88
C TYR A 286 -15.11 0.37 6.35
N LYS A 287 -14.95 1.50 7.07
CA LYS A 287 -13.99 2.54 6.69
C LYS A 287 -12.65 2.24 7.36
N THR A 288 -11.62 1.89 6.59
CA THR A 288 -10.26 1.66 7.08
C THR A 288 -9.31 2.67 6.46
N PHE A 289 -8.42 3.24 7.26
CA PHE A 289 -7.42 4.21 6.82
C PHE A 289 -6.09 3.92 7.52
N THR A 290 -4.95 4.16 6.86
CA THR A 290 -3.61 3.88 7.41
C THR A 290 -2.92 5.20 7.77
N PRO A 291 -2.38 5.37 8.99
CA PRO A 291 -2.18 4.35 10.03
C PRO A 291 -3.48 3.97 10.78
N GLN A 292 -3.55 2.72 11.25
CA GLN A 292 -4.69 2.22 12.03
C GLN A 292 -4.56 2.58 13.52
N PHE A 293 -3.32 2.54 14.02
CA PHE A 293 -2.93 2.98 15.36
C PHE A 293 -1.94 4.12 15.24
N VAL A 294 -2.09 5.11 16.09
CA VAL A 294 -1.02 6.07 16.44
C VAL A 294 -0.72 5.84 17.92
N TRP A 295 0.52 6.04 18.35
CA TRP A 295 0.90 5.83 19.74
C TRP A 295 1.94 6.84 20.18
N ASP A 296 1.96 7.11 21.47
CA ASP A 296 3.07 7.75 22.17
C ASP A 296 3.68 6.72 23.15
N ASP A 297 4.28 7.14 24.26
CA ASP A 297 4.86 6.23 25.24
C ASP A 297 3.78 5.41 26.00
N ASP A 298 2.67 6.04 26.40
CA ASP A 298 1.70 5.47 27.35
C ASP A 298 0.34 5.16 26.72
N LEU A 299 0.03 5.78 25.57
CA LEU A 299 -1.28 5.79 24.94
C LEU A 299 -1.25 5.19 23.54
N LEU A 300 -2.35 4.55 23.19
CA LEU A 300 -2.71 4.13 21.85
C LEU A 300 -3.95 4.89 21.39
N PHE A 301 -3.87 5.47 20.20
CA PHE A 301 -4.95 6.15 19.51
C PHE A 301 -5.48 5.24 18.41
N PHE A 302 -6.73 4.81 18.54
CA PHE A 302 -7.42 4.00 17.55
C PHE A 302 -8.76 4.65 17.24
N ARG A 303 -8.89 5.25 16.05
CA ARG A 303 -10.04 6.09 15.69
C ARG A 303 -10.21 7.19 16.76
N ASP A 304 -11.37 7.28 17.38
CA ASP A 304 -11.68 8.20 18.48
C ASP A 304 -11.55 7.61 19.88
N LEU A 305 -10.80 6.50 20.01
CA LEU A 305 -10.45 5.90 21.30
C LEU A 305 -9.03 6.28 21.68
N VAL A 306 -8.87 6.79 22.91
CA VAL A 306 -7.58 6.94 23.59
C VAL A 306 -7.46 5.83 24.63
N ILE A 307 -6.49 4.95 24.45
CA ILE A 307 -6.35 3.70 25.18
C ILE A 307 -5.06 3.76 26.00
N ASP A 308 -5.17 3.64 27.32
CA ASP A 308 -4.02 3.48 28.21
C ASP A 308 -3.41 2.08 28.00
N LYS A 309 -2.14 2.02 27.58
CA LYS A 309 -1.45 0.77 27.22
C LYS A 309 -1.35 -0.22 28.38
N ALA A 310 -1.14 0.29 29.60
CA ALA A 310 -0.91 -0.54 30.78
C ALA A 310 -2.19 -1.20 31.30
N THR A 311 -3.31 -0.46 31.29
CA THR A 311 -4.56 -0.86 31.95
C THR A 311 -5.67 -1.25 30.96
N GLY A 312 -5.56 -0.82 29.70
CA GLY A 312 -6.64 -0.95 28.71
C GLY A 312 -7.83 -0.03 28.99
N THR A 313 -7.66 0.98 29.85
CA THR A 313 -8.68 1.99 30.12
C THR A 313 -8.87 2.86 28.89
N ILE A 314 -10.13 3.12 28.52
CA ILE A 314 -10.47 3.88 27.30
C ILE A 314 -11.16 5.18 27.68
N THR A 315 -10.73 6.26 27.04
CA THR A 315 -11.45 7.54 27.03
C THR A 315 -11.83 7.92 25.59
N GLN A 316 -12.99 8.54 25.42
CA GLN A 316 -13.43 9.01 24.11
C GLN A 316 -12.77 10.34 23.78
N ALA A 317 -12.21 10.42 22.58
CA ALA A 317 -11.65 11.64 22.05
C ALA A 317 -12.72 12.54 21.39
N PRO A 318 -12.48 13.86 21.28
CA PRO A 318 -13.47 14.81 20.74
C PRO A 318 -13.55 14.84 19.21
N TRP A 319 -12.66 14.16 18.47
CA TRP A 319 -12.52 14.33 17.01
C TRP A 319 -13.47 13.50 16.15
N GLY A 320 -14.38 12.73 16.74
CA GLY A 320 -15.41 11.99 16.00
C GLY A 320 -14.82 11.11 14.90
N GLU A 321 -15.33 11.22 13.67
CA GLU A 321 -14.95 10.32 12.57
C GLU A 321 -13.51 10.52 12.02
N ALA A 322 -12.75 11.50 12.53
CA ALA A 322 -11.38 11.73 12.08
C ALA A 322 -10.43 10.62 12.53
N TYR A 323 -9.44 10.30 11.68
CA TYR A 323 -8.41 9.30 11.95
C TYR A 323 -7.18 9.96 12.56
N PRO A 324 -6.59 9.39 13.62
CA PRO A 324 -5.29 9.84 14.11
C PRO A 324 -4.22 9.54 13.06
N MET A 325 -3.38 10.53 12.77
CA MET A 325 -2.33 10.47 11.74
C MET A 325 -0.93 10.38 12.34
N GLY A 326 -0.72 11.04 13.49
CA GLY A 326 0.55 11.06 14.20
C GLY A 326 0.44 11.89 15.47
N VAL A 327 1.43 11.76 16.34
CA VAL A 327 1.56 12.51 17.58
C VAL A 327 3.00 13.02 17.71
N SER A 328 3.16 14.27 18.12
CA SER A 328 4.47 14.84 18.44
C SER A 328 4.33 15.83 19.59
N GLU A 329 5.19 15.72 20.60
CA GLU A 329 5.23 16.63 21.76
C GLU A 329 3.86 16.88 22.42
N GLY A 330 3.03 15.84 22.50
CA GLY A 330 1.70 15.90 23.11
C GLY A 330 0.60 16.50 22.21
N ILE A 331 0.90 16.83 20.95
CA ILE A 331 -0.08 17.23 19.95
C ILE A 331 -0.44 16.03 19.08
N VAL A 332 -1.69 15.59 19.14
CA VAL A 332 -2.25 14.53 18.28
C VAL A 332 -2.87 15.18 17.06
N VAL A 333 -2.44 14.79 15.87
CA VAL A 333 -3.03 15.24 14.60
C VAL A 333 -4.03 14.20 14.13
N THR A 334 -5.22 14.69 13.78
CA THR A 334 -6.31 13.86 13.25
C THR A 334 -6.81 14.43 11.93
N CYS A 335 -7.24 13.57 11.01
CA CYS A 335 -7.74 14.00 9.71
C CYS A 335 -9.00 13.28 9.28
N LEU A 336 -9.89 14.02 8.64
CA LEU A 336 -10.96 13.51 7.81
C LEU A 336 -10.45 13.38 6.37
N THR A 337 -10.72 12.24 5.76
CA THR A 337 -10.22 11.91 4.40
C THR A 337 -10.78 12.83 3.31
N ASP A 338 -11.81 13.62 3.62
CA ASP A 338 -12.46 14.58 2.72
C ASP A 338 -11.79 15.97 2.73
N GLY A 339 -10.69 16.15 3.46
CA GLY A 339 -9.82 17.33 3.33
C GLY A 339 -9.76 18.24 4.56
N HIS A 340 -9.87 17.69 5.77
CA HIS A 340 -9.72 18.50 6.99
C HIS A 340 -8.85 17.80 8.02
N CYS A 341 -7.95 18.55 8.65
CA CYS A 341 -7.15 18.05 9.75
C CYS A 341 -7.21 18.99 10.96
N THR A 342 -7.05 18.43 12.14
CA THR A 342 -7.11 19.14 13.42
C THR A 342 -6.00 18.64 14.34
N GLY A 343 -5.28 19.58 14.95
CA GLY A 343 -4.32 19.32 16.01
C GLY A 343 -4.97 19.44 17.39
N TRP A 344 -4.71 18.47 18.26
CA TRP A 344 -5.30 18.38 19.58
C TRP A 344 -4.23 18.30 20.66
N SER A 345 -4.37 19.06 21.73
CA SER A 345 -3.56 18.93 22.94
C SER A 345 -4.40 18.42 24.09
N GLN A 346 -3.79 17.66 24.99
CA GLN A 346 -4.45 17.17 26.20
C GLN A 346 -3.87 17.84 27.43
N ASP A 347 -4.75 18.40 28.26
CA ASP A 347 -4.41 18.89 29.59
C ASP A 347 -5.37 18.33 30.65
N SER A 348 -5.26 18.83 31.89
CA SER A 348 -6.12 18.40 33.01
C SER A 348 -7.62 18.66 32.79
N GLY A 349 -7.99 19.55 31.87
CA GLY A 349 -9.36 19.87 31.48
C GLY A 349 -9.90 19.00 30.35
N GLY A 350 -9.06 18.17 29.72
CA GLY A 350 -9.40 17.29 28.61
C GLY A 350 -8.69 17.68 27.32
N TRP A 351 -9.29 17.31 26.19
CA TRP A 351 -8.75 17.59 24.87
C TRP A 351 -9.18 18.97 24.38
N THR A 352 -8.24 19.75 23.86
CA THR A 352 -8.48 21.06 23.27
C THR A 352 -7.95 21.12 21.84
N GLU A 353 -8.74 21.73 20.96
CA GLU A 353 -8.31 22.04 19.58
C GLU A 353 -7.24 23.13 19.63
N VAL A 354 -6.06 22.85 19.06
CA VAL A 354 -4.95 23.80 18.94
C VAL A 354 -5.07 24.59 17.63
N TRP A 355 -5.38 23.89 16.55
CA TRP A 355 -5.58 24.46 15.22
C TRP A 355 -6.44 23.53 14.37
N LYS A 356 -6.97 24.09 13.27
CA LYS A 356 -7.69 23.35 12.23
C LYS A 356 -7.24 23.83 10.85
N ALA A 357 -6.97 22.88 9.96
CA ALA A 357 -6.48 23.12 8.61
C ALA A 357 -7.37 22.43 7.57
N THR A 358 -7.50 23.05 6.40
CA THR A 358 -8.16 22.45 5.22
C THR A 358 -7.08 21.90 4.31
N THR A 359 -7.09 20.58 4.10
CA THR A 359 -6.14 19.85 3.26
C THR A 359 -6.77 19.46 1.93
N VAL A 360 -5.96 18.93 1.02
CA VAL A 360 -6.48 18.19 -0.13
C VAL A 360 -7.27 16.96 0.34
N LYS A 361 -8.10 16.43 -0.57
CA LYS A 361 -8.72 15.11 -0.35
C LYS A 361 -7.63 14.06 -0.25
N GLN A 362 -7.75 13.16 0.73
CA GLN A 362 -6.71 12.18 1.04
C GLN A 362 -6.99 10.83 0.37
N SER A 363 -5.93 10.08 0.07
CA SER A 363 -6.07 8.70 -0.39
C SER A 363 -6.68 7.85 0.71
N PHE A 364 -7.73 7.08 0.39
CA PHE A 364 -8.36 6.19 1.38
C PHE A 364 -7.44 5.07 1.87
N TYR A 365 -6.32 4.84 1.19
CA TYR A 365 -5.33 3.85 1.56
C TYR A 365 -4.25 4.39 2.53
N GLY A 366 -4.16 5.72 2.69
CA GLY A 366 -3.14 6.37 3.53
C GLY A 366 -1.72 5.94 3.16
N LEU A 367 -0.92 5.55 4.17
CA LEU A 367 0.47 5.10 4.00
C LEU A 367 0.64 3.69 3.39
N GLY A 368 -0.45 2.98 3.09
CA GLY A 368 -0.40 1.57 2.66
C GLY A 368 0.24 1.29 1.29
N HIS A 369 0.66 2.32 0.57
CA HIS A 369 1.21 2.25 -0.79
C HIS A 369 2.68 2.69 -0.92
N MET A 370 3.40 2.81 0.20
CA MET A 370 4.82 3.14 0.16
C MET A 370 5.62 1.92 -0.34
N ASP A 371 6.31 2.07 -1.48
CA ASP A 371 6.97 0.95 -2.14
C ASP A 371 8.31 0.60 -1.49
N TYR A 372 9.12 1.60 -1.12
CA TYR A 372 10.48 1.36 -0.61
C TYR A 372 10.62 1.52 0.91
N THR A 373 9.59 2.03 1.56
CA THR A 373 9.56 2.30 3.01
C THR A 373 8.29 1.73 3.61
N THR A 374 8.32 1.34 4.88
CA THR A 374 7.13 0.91 5.62
C THR A 374 7.02 1.73 6.90
N PRO A 375 6.65 3.02 6.79
CA PRO A 375 6.46 3.86 7.94
C PRO A 375 5.22 3.40 8.71
N ASP A 376 5.38 3.22 10.02
CA ASP A 376 4.26 2.88 10.90
C ASP A 376 3.49 4.15 11.37
N SER A 377 3.96 5.35 10.99
CA SER A 377 3.39 6.65 11.31
C SER A 377 3.58 7.66 10.17
N ALA A 378 2.64 8.59 9.98
CA ALA A 378 2.75 9.65 8.98
C ALA A 378 3.65 10.81 9.42
N LEU A 379 4.24 10.72 10.62
CA LEU A 379 5.12 11.73 11.19
C LEU A 379 6.47 11.79 10.46
N ILE A 380 6.88 12.99 10.09
CA ILE A 380 8.17 13.31 9.49
C ILE A 380 8.82 14.40 10.33
N GLY A 381 10.11 14.23 10.63
CA GLY A 381 10.88 15.18 11.44
C GLY A 381 10.57 15.07 12.93
N SER A 382 11.03 16.05 13.69
CA SER A 382 10.87 16.12 15.14
C SER A 382 10.88 17.57 15.63
N GLY A 383 10.46 17.80 16.88
CA GLY A 383 10.37 19.13 17.47
C GLY A 383 9.44 20.05 16.67
N GLU A 384 9.75 21.35 16.64
CA GLU A 384 8.96 22.37 15.93
C GLU A 384 8.82 22.13 14.41
N GLN A 385 9.70 21.31 13.83
CA GLN A 385 9.71 20.96 12.40
C GLN A 385 9.02 19.61 12.12
N ALA A 386 8.35 19.04 13.11
CA ALA A 386 7.53 17.85 12.94
C ALA A 386 6.33 18.14 12.04
N SER A 387 6.14 17.31 11.03
CA SER A 387 5.04 17.41 10.06
C SER A 387 4.35 16.06 9.86
N ILE A 388 3.08 16.09 9.48
CA ILE A 388 2.34 14.91 9.02
C ILE A 388 2.34 14.89 7.50
N LEU A 389 2.73 13.76 6.91
CA LEU A 389 2.57 13.50 5.49
C LEU A 389 1.10 13.23 5.16
N ILE A 390 0.53 14.10 4.34
CA ILE A 390 -0.82 13.93 3.78
C ILE A 390 -0.68 13.26 2.41
N VAL A 391 -1.03 11.98 2.35
CA VAL A 391 -1.07 11.22 1.10
C VAL A 391 -2.31 11.65 0.29
N PRO A 392 -2.14 12.21 -0.91
CA PRO A 392 -3.23 12.80 -1.65
C PRO A 392 -4.12 11.75 -2.30
N GLY A 393 -5.37 12.12 -2.57
CA GLY A 393 -6.25 11.40 -3.48
C GLY A 393 -5.80 11.54 -4.94
N TYR A 394 -6.60 11.01 -5.85
CA TYR A 394 -6.41 11.19 -7.28
C TYR A 394 -6.60 12.66 -7.69
N ASP A 395 -5.76 13.15 -8.60
CA ASP A 395 -5.70 14.56 -9.07
C ASP A 395 -5.39 15.60 -7.97
N GLU A 396 -4.79 15.17 -6.86
CA GLU A 396 -4.43 16.04 -5.72
C GLU A 396 -2.92 15.99 -5.45
N VAL A 397 -2.35 17.07 -4.91
CA VAL A 397 -0.91 17.14 -4.57
C VAL A 397 -0.62 16.68 -3.14
N PRO A 398 0.51 15.97 -2.88
CA PRO A 398 0.90 15.63 -1.53
C PRO A 398 1.17 16.89 -0.71
N GLN A 399 0.91 16.83 0.60
CA GLN A 399 1.14 17.96 1.50
C GLN A 399 1.89 17.53 2.75
N LEU A 400 2.70 18.45 3.31
CA LEU A 400 3.16 18.38 4.68
C LEU A 400 2.32 19.31 5.54
N LEU A 401 1.87 18.80 6.68
CA LEU A 401 1.10 19.55 7.67
C LEU A 401 1.91 19.69 8.95
N ASN A 402 2.38 20.88 9.29
CA ASN A 402 3.15 21.11 10.51
C ASN A 402 2.31 20.79 11.75
N VAL A 403 2.84 19.96 12.65
CA VAL A 403 2.11 19.43 13.81
C VAL A 403 1.72 20.55 14.79
N HIS A 404 2.57 21.56 14.98
CA HIS A 404 2.37 22.60 16.00
C HIS A 404 1.47 23.74 15.52
N THR A 405 1.55 24.08 14.24
CA THR A 405 0.90 25.29 13.68
C THR A 405 -0.29 24.99 12.79
N GLY A 406 -0.37 23.78 12.23
CA GLY A 406 -1.35 23.44 11.19
C GLY A 406 -1.04 24.07 9.83
N GLU A 407 0.15 24.66 9.64
CA GLU A 407 0.59 25.19 8.34
C GLU A 407 0.77 24.05 7.32
N LEU A 408 0.34 24.30 6.08
CA LEU A 408 0.41 23.33 4.98
C LEU A 408 1.45 23.75 3.95
N THR A 409 2.20 22.76 3.47
CA THR A 409 3.14 22.93 2.36
C THR A 409 2.85 21.90 1.27
N ASN A 410 2.55 22.36 0.06
CA ASN A 410 2.35 21.48 -1.10
C ASN A 410 3.70 20.96 -1.60
N LEU A 411 3.75 19.67 -1.94
CA LEU A 411 4.93 18.99 -2.46
C LEU A 411 4.82 18.74 -3.97
N GLY A 412 4.54 19.80 -4.71
CA GLY A 412 4.27 19.75 -6.15
C GLY A 412 3.45 20.96 -6.57
N ASP A 413 3.31 21.14 -7.88
CA ASP A 413 2.43 22.17 -8.44
C ASP A 413 0.97 21.66 -8.42
N PRO A 414 0.05 22.30 -7.67
CA PRO A 414 -1.36 21.89 -7.64
C PRO A 414 -2.10 22.08 -8.97
N TYR A 415 -1.48 22.74 -9.94
CA TYR A 415 -2.04 22.95 -11.28
C TYR A 415 -1.43 22.05 -12.35
N ASP A 416 -0.52 21.15 -11.97
CA ASP A 416 0.05 20.17 -12.89
C ASP A 416 -0.98 19.07 -13.24
N ASP A 417 -0.82 18.43 -14.40
CA ASP A 417 -1.72 17.38 -14.87
C ASP A 417 -1.40 15.98 -14.28
N THR A 418 -0.51 15.94 -13.28
CA THR A 418 -0.14 14.74 -12.55
C THR A 418 -1.33 14.22 -11.72
N SER A 419 -1.85 13.06 -12.11
CA SER A 419 -3.03 12.47 -11.47
C SER A 419 -2.74 11.63 -10.22
N SER A 420 -1.48 11.23 -10.02
CA SER A 420 -1.04 10.46 -8.84
C SER A 420 0.45 10.59 -8.61
N TYR A 421 0.85 10.40 -7.36
CA TYR A 421 2.23 10.52 -6.89
C TYR A 421 2.66 9.24 -6.19
N ASP A 422 3.84 8.74 -6.56
CA ASP A 422 4.53 7.75 -5.75
C ASP A 422 5.30 8.48 -4.64
N LEU A 423 5.16 7.97 -3.42
CA LEU A 423 5.74 8.57 -2.23
C LEU A 423 6.66 7.58 -1.55
N ASP A 424 7.79 8.07 -1.03
CA ASP A 424 8.65 7.31 -0.15
C ASP A 424 9.01 8.19 1.07
N GLN A 425 8.51 7.82 2.24
CA GLN A 425 8.70 8.59 3.47
C GLN A 425 10.07 8.32 4.09
N ALA A 426 10.79 9.39 4.43
CA ALA A 426 11.97 9.33 5.27
C ALA A 426 11.64 9.85 6.69
N SER A 427 12.53 9.62 7.63
CA SER A 427 12.44 10.11 9.01
C SER A 427 12.48 11.64 9.10
N ASP A 428 13.13 12.32 8.16
CA ASP A 428 13.36 13.78 8.13
C ASP A 428 12.93 14.43 6.81
N GLY A 429 12.18 13.71 5.97
CA GLY A 429 11.66 14.22 4.71
C GLY A 429 10.80 13.22 3.94
N VAL A 430 10.55 13.50 2.68
CA VAL A 430 9.79 12.63 1.77
C VAL A 430 10.31 12.79 0.35
N ILE A 431 10.37 11.68 -0.39
CA ILE A 431 10.59 11.70 -1.83
C ILE A 431 9.23 11.60 -2.52
N VAL A 432 8.99 12.54 -3.42
CA VAL A 432 7.79 12.60 -4.25
C VAL A 432 8.18 12.35 -5.70
N ALA A 433 7.50 11.40 -6.35
CA ALA A 433 7.67 11.14 -7.77
C ALA A 433 6.33 11.28 -8.49
N PRO A 434 6.17 12.22 -9.43
CA PRO A 434 5.12 12.13 -10.42
C PRO A 434 5.44 10.94 -11.34
N TRP A 435 4.40 10.35 -11.94
CA TRP A 435 4.44 9.14 -12.77
C TRP A 435 5.55 9.11 -13.84
N LEU A 436 6.07 10.27 -14.28
CA LEU A 436 7.10 10.42 -15.31
C LEU A 436 8.47 10.86 -14.73
N LYS A 437 9.11 9.90 -14.04
CA LYS A 437 10.57 9.70 -13.87
C LYS A 437 11.43 10.73 -13.11
N THR A 438 10.89 11.83 -12.58
CA THR A 438 11.69 12.77 -11.76
C THR A 438 11.29 12.69 -10.29
N LYS A 439 12.19 12.25 -9.42
CA LYS A 439 12.01 12.25 -7.97
C LYS A 439 12.45 13.59 -7.38
N TYR A 440 11.67 14.11 -6.46
CA TYR A 440 11.91 15.33 -5.71
C TYR A 440 12.03 14.98 -4.22
N ALA A 441 13.18 15.27 -3.62
CA ALA A 441 13.42 15.07 -2.20
C ALA A 441 13.08 16.37 -1.45
N TYR A 442 12.04 16.32 -0.61
CA TYR A 442 11.61 17.40 0.26
C TYR A 442 11.98 17.09 1.71
N ASP A 443 12.43 18.08 2.46
CA ASP A 443 12.59 17.92 3.91
C ASP A 443 11.25 18.04 4.66
N SER A 444 11.28 17.92 5.99
CA SER A 444 10.07 17.93 6.83
C SER A 444 9.28 19.24 6.82
N VAL A 445 9.81 20.32 6.24
CA VAL A 445 9.13 21.61 6.09
C VAL A 445 8.85 21.95 4.61
N GLY A 446 9.04 20.99 3.70
CA GLY A 446 8.73 21.12 2.28
C GLY A 446 9.78 21.87 1.46
N GLY A 447 10.98 22.07 2.00
CA GLY A 447 12.11 22.57 1.23
C GLY A 447 12.70 21.49 0.33
N ILE A 448 12.86 21.78 -0.97
CA ILE A 448 13.55 20.86 -1.89
C ILE A 448 15.03 20.75 -1.47
N ARG A 449 15.50 19.51 -1.34
CA ARG A 449 16.89 19.15 -1.03
C ARG A 449 17.59 18.45 -2.19
N GLY A 450 16.82 17.90 -3.13
CA GLY A 450 17.38 17.32 -4.34
C GLY A 450 16.32 16.96 -5.38
N THR A 451 16.78 16.84 -6.62
CA THR A 451 15.98 16.35 -7.76
C THR A 451 16.83 15.36 -8.54
N PHE A 452 16.26 14.20 -8.87
CA PHE A 452 16.99 13.15 -9.58
C PHE A 452 16.05 12.24 -10.36
N SER A 453 16.56 11.60 -11.41
CA SER A 453 15.80 10.57 -12.14
C SER A 453 16.01 9.20 -11.51
N GLN A 454 14.93 8.44 -11.33
CA GLN A 454 15.04 7.03 -10.94
C GLN A 454 15.39 6.19 -12.16
N ASN A 455 16.54 5.51 -12.11
CA ASN A 455 16.99 4.69 -13.23
C ASN A 455 16.62 3.20 -13.11
N ARG A 456 16.06 2.75 -11.97
CA ARG A 456 15.88 1.31 -11.66
C ARG A 456 14.67 1.05 -10.74
N TYR A 457 13.81 0.11 -11.13
CA TYR A 457 12.59 -0.29 -10.40
C TYR A 457 12.67 -1.69 -9.75
N GLY A 458 13.80 -2.40 -9.90
CA GLY A 458 13.92 -3.83 -9.56
C GLY A 458 14.62 -4.17 -8.24
N THR A 459 15.03 -3.18 -7.46
CA THR A 459 15.81 -3.35 -6.22
C THR A 459 14.96 -2.98 -5.03
N GLN A 460 14.83 -3.86 -4.03
CA GLN A 460 14.06 -3.61 -2.81
C GLN A 460 15.00 -3.60 -1.60
N PRO A 461 15.02 -2.55 -0.77
CA PRO A 461 15.70 -2.61 0.51
C PRO A 461 14.98 -3.60 1.44
N THR A 462 15.72 -4.26 2.33
CA THR A 462 15.09 -4.92 3.47
C THR A 462 14.44 -3.87 4.37
N ARG A 463 13.39 -4.25 5.10
CA ARG A 463 12.57 -3.39 5.97
C ARG A 463 12.77 -3.76 7.44
N ASP A 464 13.99 -4.18 7.76
CA ASP A 464 14.48 -4.51 9.09
C ASP A 464 15.37 -3.40 9.69
N GLY A 465 15.59 -2.32 8.96
CA GLY A 465 16.12 -1.07 9.49
C GLY A 465 15.04 -0.15 10.07
N GLY A 466 15.45 0.88 10.80
CA GLY A 466 14.58 2.02 11.11
C GLY A 466 14.20 2.82 9.85
N ALA A 467 13.31 3.80 10.00
CA ALA A 467 12.99 4.71 8.91
C ALA A 467 14.26 5.41 8.39
N PRO A 468 14.56 5.37 7.07
CA PRO A 468 15.76 5.98 6.52
C PRO A 468 15.73 7.49 6.67
N THR A 469 16.90 8.14 6.68
CA THR A 469 16.97 9.59 6.43
C THR A 469 16.76 9.90 4.94
N LEU A 470 16.37 11.12 4.61
CA LEU A 470 16.16 11.61 3.26
C LEU A 470 17.44 11.48 2.44
N ALA A 471 18.60 11.72 3.08
CA ALA A 471 19.91 11.54 2.46
C ALA A 471 20.19 10.07 2.11
N GLN A 472 19.94 9.15 3.04
CA GLN A 472 20.10 7.71 2.81
C GLN A 472 19.19 7.21 1.69
N LEU A 473 17.92 7.63 1.71
CA LEU A 473 16.94 7.22 0.73
C LEU A 473 17.23 7.82 -0.66
N SER A 474 17.69 9.07 -0.71
CA SER A 474 18.16 9.70 -1.96
C SER A 474 19.39 9.00 -2.52
N ASP A 475 20.34 8.61 -1.66
CA ASP A 475 21.51 7.82 -2.04
C ASP A 475 21.12 6.47 -2.62
N PHE A 476 20.13 5.78 -2.05
CA PHE A 476 19.63 4.52 -2.59
C PHE A 476 19.09 4.64 -4.01
N PHE A 477 18.36 5.72 -4.33
CA PHE A 477 17.83 5.93 -5.68
C PHE A 477 18.88 6.41 -6.69
N THR A 478 19.96 7.05 -6.23
CA THR A 478 20.93 7.73 -7.11
C THR A 478 22.28 7.02 -7.24
N LYS A 479 22.68 6.23 -6.24
CA LYS A 479 23.99 5.54 -6.15
C LYS A 479 23.86 4.02 -6.34
N ASP A 480 24.96 3.31 -6.14
CA ASP A 480 25.10 1.87 -6.35
C ASP A 480 24.27 1.05 -5.34
N LYS A 481 22.98 0.81 -5.65
CA LYS A 481 22.12 -0.28 -5.12
C LYS A 481 22.36 -0.65 -3.64
N THR A 482 22.58 0.33 -2.77
CA THR A 482 22.94 0.09 -1.38
C THR A 482 21.97 0.84 -0.50
N ALA A 483 21.48 0.14 0.52
CA ALA A 483 20.58 0.69 1.52
C ALA A 483 21.31 0.64 2.86
N SER A 484 22.05 1.70 3.18
CA SER A 484 22.95 1.75 4.34
C SER A 484 22.24 1.71 5.70
N TRP A 485 20.92 1.89 5.72
CA TRP A 485 20.10 1.88 6.93
C TRP A 485 19.53 0.50 7.28
N THR A 486 19.78 -0.52 6.44
CA THR A 486 19.09 -1.81 6.53
C THR A 486 20.03 -2.98 6.25
N THR A 487 19.59 -4.22 6.51
CA THR A 487 20.43 -5.42 6.39
C THR A 487 20.98 -5.64 4.98
N GLY A 488 20.19 -5.34 3.95
CA GLY A 488 20.63 -5.48 2.57
C GLY A 488 19.62 -5.01 1.55
N VAL A 489 19.91 -5.33 0.30
CA VAL A 489 18.98 -5.14 -0.83
C VAL A 489 18.72 -6.47 -1.51
N VAL A 490 17.51 -6.63 -2.01
CA VAL A 490 17.07 -7.81 -2.75
C VAL A 490 16.70 -7.39 -4.16
N GLU A 491 17.23 -8.14 -5.12
CA GLU A 491 16.88 -8.02 -6.53
C GLU A 491 16.38 -9.35 -7.04
N ILE A 492 15.53 -9.30 -8.06
CA ILE A 492 15.18 -10.47 -8.84
C ILE A 492 15.91 -10.39 -10.19
N THR A 493 16.61 -11.46 -10.56
CA THR A 493 17.49 -11.53 -11.71
C THR A 493 17.32 -12.83 -12.49
N GLY A 494 18.05 -12.94 -13.60
CA GLY A 494 18.05 -14.10 -14.49
C GLY A 494 16.94 -14.05 -15.54
N ASN A 495 17.09 -14.89 -16.57
CA ASN A 495 16.04 -15.12 -17.56
C ASN A 495 14.80 -15.67 -16.85
N ASP A 496 13.61 -15.19 -17.21
CA ASP A 496 12.33 -15.53 -16.58
C ASP A 496 12.23 -15.20 -15.08
N CYS A 497 13.06 -14.28 -14.57
CA CYS A 497 12.99 -13.79 -13.19
C CYS A 497 13.10 -14.91 -12.14
N ALA A 498 14.01 -15.85 -12.41
CA ALA A 498 14.11 -17.11 -11.68
C ALA A 498 15.05 -17.07 -10.47
N THR A 499 15.76 -15.97 -10.23
CA THR A 499 16.76 -15.86 -9.15
C THR A 499 16.50 -14.64 -8.30
N LEU A 500 16.56 -14.79 -6.98
CA LEU A 500 16.65 -13.68 -6.04
C LEU A 500 18.11 -13.53 -5.62
N GLU A 501 18.60 -12.31 -5.65
CA GLU A 501 19.93 -11.92 -5.21
C GLU A 501 19.80 -11.00 -4.00
N LEU A 502 20.24 -11.47 -2.83
CA LEU A 502 20.38 -10.69 -1.61
C LEU A 502 21.81 -10.18 -1.53
N THR A 503 22.01 -8.87 -1.57
CA THR A 503 23.32 -8.24 -1.31
C THR A 503 23.32 -7.62 0.08
N LEU A 504 24.22 -8.09 0.95
CA LEU A 504 24.31 -7.64 2.34
C LEU A 504 25.03 -6.29 2.44
N THR A 505 24.49 -5.39 3.27
CA THR A 505 25.08 -4.07 3.52
C THR A 505 26.41 -4.19 4.29
N SER A 506 26.57 -5.22 5.12
CA SER A 506 27.70 -5.38 6.04
C SER A 506 29.06 -5.61 5.35
N ASP A 507 29.07 -6.43 4.29
CA ASP A 507 30.29 -6.85 3.61
C ASP A 507 30.18 -6.85 2.07
N ALA A 508 29.05 -6.36 1.53
CA ALA A 508 28.71 -6.39 0.11
C ALA A 508 28.69 -7.80 -0.51
N SER A 509 28.62 -8.85 0.32
CA SER A 509 28.49 -10.22 -0.18
C SER A 509 27.08 -10.48 -0.72
N THR A 510 27.01 -11.24 -1.81
CA THR A 510 25.75 -11.60 -2.45
C THR A 510 25.42 -13.07 -2.21
N ARG A 511 24.17 -13.34 -1.83
CA ARG A 511 23.57 -14.66 -1.71
C ARG A 511 22.48 -14.81 -2.75
N THR A 512 22.35 -16.00 -3.33
CA THR A 512 21.34 -16.25 -4.36
C THR A 512 20.44 -17.41 -3.98
N VAL A 513 19.17 -17.30 -4.34
CA VAL A 513 18.16 -18.36 -4.16
C VAL A 513 17.24 -18.40 -5.36
N SER A 514 16.86 -19.60 -5.78
CA SER A 514 15.95 -19.82 -6.90
C SER A 514 14.52 -19.47 -6.51
N VAL A 515 13.83 -18.74 -7.39
CA VAL A 515 12.41 -18.47 -7.29
C VAL A 515 11.64 -19.69 -7.84
N PRO A 516 10.77 -20.32 -7.04
CA PRO A 516 9.91 -21.40 -7.50
C PRO A 516 9.05 -21.01 -8.70
N ASP A 517 8.90 -21.89 -9.68
CA ASP A 517 8.15 -21.62 -10.93
C ASP A 517 6.73 -21.11 -10.66
N ASN A 518 6.09 -21.61 -9.60
CA ASN A 518 4.71 -21.26 -9.24
C ASN A 518 4.56 -19.86 -8.63
N ILE A 519 5.65 -19.15 -8.32
CA ILE A 519 5.64 -17.79 -7.77
C ILE A 519 6.47 -16.80 -8.60
N ARG A 520 6.95 -17.21 -9.78
CA ARG A 520 7.69 -16.31 -10.66
C ARG A 520 6.77 -15.25 -11.24
N PRO A 521 7.22 -13.98 -11.32
CA PRO A 521 6.48 -12.94 -12.02
C PRO A 521 6.20 -13.35 -13.46
N TYR A 522 5.01 -13.03 -13.97
CA TYR A 522 4.58 -13.38 -15.33
C TYR A 522 5.35 -12.62 -16.44
N GLN A 523 6.15 -11.61 -16.09
CA GLN A 523 6.88 -10.78 -17.06
C GLN A 523 8.26 -11.35 -17.38
N THR A 524 8.52 -11.62 -18.66
CA THR A 524 9.79 -12.19 -19.16
C THR A 524 10.84 -11.14 -19.53
N ASP A 525 10.41 -9.91 -19.84
CA ASP A 525 11.27 -8.91 -20.51
C ASP A 525 11.85 -7.88 -19.52
N SER A 526 11.21 -7.68 -18.36
CA SER A 526 11.70 -6.85 -17.26
C SER A 526 11.25 -7.45 -15.93
N CYS A 527 12.20 -7.91 -15.12
CA CYS A 527 11.87 -8.47 -13.82
C CYS A 527 11.53 -7.38 -12.81
N ILE A 528 10.25 -7.03 -12.73
CA ILE A 528 9.73 -6.08 -11.75
C ILE A 528 9.65 -6.78 -10.39
N PHE A 529 10.28 -6.18 -9.38
CA PHE A 529 10.28 -6.66 -8.01
C PHE A 529 9.72 -5.59 -7.08
N LEU A 530 8.39 -5.58 -6.95
CA LEU A 530 7.65 -4.74 -6.02
C LEU A 530 6.90 -5.66 -5.07
N VAL A 531 7.35 -5.68 -3.81
CA VAL A 531 6.88 -6.60 -2.77
C VAL A 531 6.54 -5.81 -1.52
N LYS A 532 5.59 -6.31 -0.71
CA LYS A 532 5.09 -5.56 0.46
C LYS A 532 5.99 -5.61 1.68
N ASP A 533 6.76 -6.68 1.84
CA ASP A 533 7.75 -6.78 2.90
C ASP A 533 8.96 -7.59 2.42
N VAL A 534 10.16 -7.20 2.88
CA VAL A 534 11.42 -7.92 2.66
C VAL A 534 12.23 -7.85 3.94
N ARG A 535 12.69 -8.98 4.46
CA ARG A 535 13.68 -8.99 5.56
C ARG A 535 14.77 -9.99 5.28
N ALA A 536 15.95 -9.78 5.84
CA ALA A 536 17.05 -10.72 5.74
C ALA A 536 17.76 -10.88 7.08
N SER A 537 18.38 -12.03 7.29
CA SER A 537 19.27 -12.20 8.43
C SER A 537 20.61 -11.53 8.16
N ALA A 538 21.27 -11.06 9.22
CA ALA A 538 22.55 -10.35 9.11
C ALA A 538 23.66 -11.19 8.44
N ASP A 539 23.59 -12.52 8.52
CA ASP A 539 24.50 -13.46 7.85
C ASP A 539 24.04 -13.87 6.44
N GLY A 540 22.87 -13.37 6.01
CA GLY A 540 22.21 -13.66 4.74
C GLY A 540 21.70 -15.09 4.60
N SER A 541 21.67 -15.90 5.65
CA SER A 541 21.21 -17.30 5.61
C SER A 541 19.69 -17.45 5.45
N ALA A 542 18.92 -16.48 5.96
CA ALA A 542 17.46 -16.44 5.87
C ALA A 542 17.00 -15.15 5.19
N MET A 543 15.93 -15.26 4.39
CA MET A 543 15.26 -14.10 3.77
C MET A 543 13.75 -14.32 3.81
N TYR A 544 12.99 -13.26 4.10
CA TYR A 544 11.54 -13.22 4.08
C TYR A 544 11.07 -12.29 2.97
N ILE A 545 10.11 -12.72 2.15
CA ILE A 545 9.46 -11.87 1.14
C ILE A 545 7.95 -12.06 1.23
N ARG A 546 7.22 -10.94 1.22
CA ARG A 546 5.75 -10.91 1.23
C ARG A 546 5.18 -10.31 -0.05
N ASP A 547 4.19 -11.00 -0.62
CA ASP A 547 3.38 -10.59 -1.76
C ASP A 547 4.23 -10.27 -3.01
N PHE A 548 4.63 -11.31 -3.75
CA PHE A 548 5.21 -11.13 -5.08
C PHE A 548 4.20 -10.48 -6.04
N PRO A 549 4.66 -9.61 -6.97
CA PRO A 549 3.77 -9.01 -7.95
C PRO A 549 3.25 -10.09 -8.92
N LEU A 550 1.93 -10.12 -9.11
CA LEU A 550 1.21 -10.91 -10.13
C LEU A 550 1.00 -12.43 -9.87
N ALA A 551 0.91 -12.82 -8.61
CA ALA A 551 0.34 -14.10 -8.08
C ALA A 551 1.28 -15.34 -8.04
N PRO A 552 1.02 -16.29 -7.10
CA PRO A 552 0.10 -16.20 -5.98
C PRO A 552 0.63 -15.27 -4.88
N LYS A 553 -0.30 -14.50 -4.32
CA LYS A 553 -0.08 -13.71 -3.10
C LYS A 553 0.24 -14.68 -1.98
N GLY A 554 1.23 -14.34 -1.16
CA GLY A 554 1.75 -15.23 -0.15
C GLY A 554 3.04 -14.69 0.44
N SER A 555 3.46 -15.33 1.52
CA SER A 555 4.68 -14.94 2.21
C SER A 555 5.62 -16.14 2.28
N TYR A 556 6.89 -15.90 1.96
CA TYR A 556 7.88 -16.95 1.78
C TYR A 556 9.10 -16.67 2.61
N PHE A 557 9.61 -17.72 3.25
CA PHE A 557 10.92 -17.73 3.86
C PHE A 557 11.87 -18.53 2.98
N PHE A 558 13.08 -18.03 2.78
CA PHE A 558 14.10 -18.63 1.94
C PHE A 558 15.33 -18.94 2.77
N ASN A 559 15.88 -20.14 2.58
CA ASN A 559 17.20 -20.52 3.04
C ASN A 559 18.17 -20.41 1.86
N THR A 560 19.03 -19.40 1.90
CA THR A 560 19.94 -19.07 0.81
C THR A 560 21.10 -20.07 0.69
N ALA A 561 21.45 -20.76 1.77
CA ALA A 561 22.54 -21.74 1.77
C ALA A 561 22.13 -23.08 1.16
N THR A 562 20.87 -23.49 1.33
CA THR A 562 20.35 -24.78 0.85
C THR A 562 19.44 -24.66 -0.38
N ASN A 563 19.20 -23.43 -0.84
CA ASN A 563 18.29 -23.12 -1.93
C ASN A 563 16.86 -23.66 -1.71
N LYS A 564 16.39 -23.58 -0.46
CA LYS A 564 15.04 -24.00 -0.05
C LYS A 564 14.16 -22.80 0.24
N ASN A 565 12.86 -22.99 0.07
CA ASN A 565 11.85 -22.01 0.46
C ASN A 565 10.75 -22.71 1.28
N PHE A 566 10.07 -21.91 2.10
CA PHE A 566 9.05 -22.35 3.04
C PHE A 566 7.87 -21.38 2.99
N ASN A 567 6.66 -21.93 3.00
CA ASN A 567 5.40 -21.22 3.20
C ASN A 567 4.45 -22.12 4.01
N SER A 568 3.29 -21.59 4.38
CA SER A 568 2.21 -22.39 4.98
C SER A 568 0.86 -21.82 4.59
N ALA A 569 -0.19 -22.64 4.62
CA ALA A 569 -1.54 -22.21 4.29
C ALA A 569 -2.06 -21.14 5.28
N GLU A 570 -1.66 -21.24 6.55
CA GLU A 570 -1.98 -20.28 7.60
C GLU A 570 -1.31 -18.93 7.34
N LEU A 571 -0.04 -18.94 6.90
CA LEU A 571 0.69 -17.73 6.56
C LEU A 571 0.10 -17.07 5.30
N ASP A 572 -0.24 -17.86 4.28
CA ASP A 572 -0.87 -17.36 3.05
C ASP A 572 -2.30 -16.83 3.30
N ALA A 573 -2.97 -17.32 4.34
CA ALA A 573 -4.29 -16.84 4.76
C ALA A 573 -4.26 -15.55 5.60
N ALA A 574 -3.08 -15.10 6.03
CA ALA A 574 -2.95 -13.88 6.83
C ALA A 574 -3.17 -12.63 5.96
N GLU A 575 -4.15 -11.80 6.36
CA GLU A 575 -4.47 -10.52 5.71
C GLU A 575 -3.49 -9.41 6.15
N SER A 576 -2.97 -9.49 7.38
CA SER A 576 -1.95 -8.57 7.93
C SER A 576 -0.81 -9.35 8.59
N HIS A 577 0.36 -8.73 8.64
CA HIS A 577 1.61 -9.32 9.13
C HIS A 577 2.32 -8.27 10.00
N THR A 578 2.66 -8.63 11.23
CA THR A 578 3.32 -7.74 12.20
C THR A 578 4.46 -8.49 12.86
N TRP A 579 5.68 -7.98 12.71
CA TRP A 579 6.86 -8.49 13.40
C TRP A 579 6.83 -8.07 14.87
N VAL A 580 7.01 -9.03 15.78
CA VAL A 580 7.11 -8.76 17.23
C VAL A 580 8.54 -8.95 17.69
N PHE A 581 9.16 -10.04 17.26
CA PHE A 581 10.54 -10.41 17.54
C PHE A 581 11.22 -10.83 16.23
N ASP A 582 12.54 -10.89 16.23
CA ASP A 582 13.36 -11.36 15.11
C ASP A 582 12.99 -12.79 14.69
N ASP A 583 12.46 -13.56 15.64
CA ASP A 583 12.02 -14.96 15.53
C ASP A 583 10.49 -15.13 15.70
N MET A 584 9.69 -14.06 15.66
CA MET A 584 8.23 -14.14 15.73
C MET A 584 7.52 -13.15 14.81
N LEU A 585 6.74 -13.72 13.88
CA LEU A 585 5.84 -12.98 13.00
C LEU A 585 4.38 -13.30 13.35
N ILE A 586 3.58 -12.26 13.60
CA ILE A 586 2.14 -12.39 13.81
C ILE A 586 1.42 -12.21 12.47
N GLY A 587 0.66 -13.22 12.06
CA GLY A 587 -0.28 -13.11 10.95
C GLY A 587 -1.72 -13.10 11.45
N THR A 588 -2.55 -12.21 10.89
CA THR A 588 -3.97 -12.13 11.26
C THR A 588 -4.87 -12.42 10.09
N SER A 589 -5.88 -13.25 10.32
CA SER A 589 -6.93 -13.55 9.37
C SER A 589 -8.30 -13.36 10.01
N LYS A 590 -9.37 -13.63 9.26
CA LYS A 590 -10.74 -13.68 9.79
C LYS A 590 -10.98 -14.84 10.76
N THR A 591 -10.07 -15.82 10.82
CA THR A 591 -10.23 -17.04 11.61
C THR A 591 -9.29 -17.10 12.81
N GLY A 592 -8.21 -16.30 12.84
CA GLY A 592 -7.28 -16.31 13.96
C GLY A 592 -6.20 -15.25 13.90
N VAL A 593 -5.56 -15.04 15.04
CA VAL A 593 -4.25 -14.39 15.17
C VAL A 593 -3.23 -15.50 15.42
N THR A 594 -2.31 -15.71 14.49
CA THR A 594 -1.35 -16.84 14.51
C THR A 594 0.06 -16.32 14.65
N ALA A 595 0.84 -16.91 15.56
CA ALA A 595 2.26 -16.66 15.68
C ALA A 595 3.05 -17.70 14.88
N PHE A 596 3.80 -17.21 13.90
CA PHE A 596 4.78 -17.97 13.13
C PHE A 596 6.16 -17.77 13.74
N VAL A 597 6.93 -18.85 13.78
CA VAL A 597 8.27 -18.92 14.39
C VAL A 597 9.15 -19.84 13.54
N PRO A 598 10.49 -19.76 13.66
CA PRO A 598 11.37 -20.71 13.00
C PRO A 598 11.10 -22.14 13.44
N ALA A 599 11.20 -23.11 12.52
CA ALA A 599 10.94 -24.52 12.82
C ALA A 599 11.87 -25.11 13.88
N SER A 600 13.09 -24.58 14.01
CA SER A 600 14.09 -25.01 14.98
C SER A 600 13.97 -24.38 16.38
N SER A 601 13.16 -23.32 16.55
CA SER A 601 13.04 -22.59 17.82
C SER A 601 12.24 -23.30 18.91
#